data_AF-A0A835KRT8-F1
#
_entry.id   AF-A0A835KRT8-F1
#
_cell.length_a   1.000
_cell.length_b   1.000
_cell.length_c   1.000
_cell.angle_alpha   90.00
_cell.angle_beta   90.00
_cell.angle_gamma   90.00
#
_symmetry.space_group_name_H-M   'P 1'
#
loop_
_entity.id
_entity.type
_entity.pdbx_description
1 polymer ?
#
loop_
_entity_poly.entity_id
_entity_poly.type
_entity_poly.pdbx_seq_one_letter_code
_entity_poly.pdbx_strand_id
1 'polypeptide(L)'
;MDAPTVGDMSATVVAAARDWSELPLAALASVIGKLGALDILMVASLVCHTWLEAAKVPELWRSVLMVNPKINLDALCAMAKVAVDRSAGQLKYFAGEQFVTDELLKYIADRSPALKVVLLVSCERVSNDGFSKLVAKCPQLEELALAFCENVCGRDCTNDELAFVLDSCPHLKDLNLRDCFQLVVDHVLRARFGGIKSMTLPRARGLNP
;
A
#
# COMPACT_ATOMS: atom_id res chain seq x y z
N MET A 1 -41.02 31.58 -64.71
CA MET A 1 -41.11 30.54 -63.67
C MET A 1 -39.85 29.70 -63.80
N ASP A 2 -39.29 29.29 -62.65
CA ASP A 2 -38.05 28.53 -62.44
C ASP A 2 -36.82 29.35 -62.00
N ALA A 3 -36.72 29.51 -60.68
CA ALA A 3 -35.46 29.68 -59.96
C ALA A 3 -35.24 28.43 -59.10
N PRO A 4 -34.07 27.77 -59.16
CA PRO A 4 -33.83 26.54 -58.40
C PRO A 4 -33.19 26.79 -57.04
N THR A 5 -33.59 25.90 -56.12
CA THR A 5 -32.83 25.29 -55.03
C THR A 5 -32.37 26.14 -53.85
N VAL A 6 -33.09 25.93 -52.74
CA VAL A 6 -32.61 26.03 -51.35
C VAL A 6 -31.35 25.20 -51.19
N GLY A 7 -30.20 25.87 -51.03
CA GLY A 7 -28.92 25.26 -50.71
C GLY A 7 -28.68 25.26 -49.20
N ASP A 8 -28.82 24.08 -48.62
CA ASP A 8 -27.99 23.50 -47.56
C ASP A 8 -27.70 24.36 -46.31
N MET A 9 -28.57 24.25 -45.31
CA MET A 9 -28.17 24.49 -43.91
C MET A 9 -27.36 23.28 -43.46
N SER A 10 -26.04 23.34 -43.66
CA SER A 10 -25.08 22.48 -42.99
C SER A 10 -25.22 22.67 -41.48
N ALA A 11 -26.03 21.82 -40.87
CA ALA A 11 -26.06 21.63 -39.43
C ALA A 11 -24.75 20.94 -39.05
N THR A 12 -23.77 21.73 -38.63
CA THR A 12 -22.57 21.23 -37.97
C THR A 12 -23.02 20.47 -36.72
N VAL A 13 -23.10 19.14 -36.81
CA VAL A 13 -23.27 18.27 -35.64
C VAL A 13 -21.97 18.39 -34.85
N VAL A 14 -21.90 19.38 -33.96
CA VAL A 14 -20.91 19.37 -32.89
C VAL A 14 -21.25 18.12 -32.09
N ALA A 15 -20.41 17.09 -32.19
CA ALA A 15 -20.54 15.90 -31.35
C ALA A 15 -20.56 16.40 -29.91
N ALA A 16 -21.73 16.38 -29.28
CA ALA A 16 -21.90 16.80 -27.90
C ALA A 16 -20.85 16.06 -27.08
N ALA A 17 -19.99 16.81 -26.39
CA ALA A 17 -18.99 16.22 -25.51
C ALA A 17 -19.72 15.22 -24.59
N ARG A 18 -19.32 13.94 -24.65
CA ARG A 18 -19.97 12.91 -23.84
C ARG A 18 -19.76 13.26 -22.37
N ASP A 19 -20.86 13.51 -21.67
CA ASP A 19 -20.83 13.77 -20.24
C ASP A 19 -20.68 12.43 -19.51
N TRP A 20 -19.45 12.14 -19.08
CA TRP A 20 -19.14 10.93 -18.33
C TRP A 20 -19.57 11.01 -16.86
N SER A 21 -20.09 12.16 -16.40
CA SER A 21 -20.57 12.34 -15.02
C SER A 21 -21.92 11.68 -14.76
N GLU A 22 -22.67 11.33 -15.81
CA GLU A 22 -23.96 10.64 -15.72
C GLU A 22 -23.83 9.11 -15.53
N LEU A 23 -22.61 8.58 -15.60
CA LEU A 23 -22.39 7.15 -15.38
C LEU A 23 -22.76 6.74 -13.94
N PRO A 24 -23.35 5.55 -13.74
CA PRO A 24 -23.59 5.02 -12.40
C PRO A 24 -22.30 4.94 -11.59
N LEU A 25 -22.38 5.25 -10.29
CA LEU A 25 -21.23 5.25 -9.38
C LEU A 25 -20.43 3.94 -9.43
N ALA A 26 -21.11 2.80 -9.57
CA ALA A 26 -20.48 1.49 -9.69
C ALA A 26 -19.64 1.34 -10.97
N ALA A 27 -20.10 1.89 -12.10
CA ALA A 27 -19.35 1.87 -13.35
C ALA A 27 -18.10 2.77 -13.25
N LEU A 28 -18.25 3.97 -12.65
CA LEU A 28 -17.13 4.87 -12.39
C LEU A 28 -16.11 4.24 -11.45
N ALA A 29 -16.56 3.64 -10.34
CA ALA A 29 -15.70 2.94 -9.40
C ALA A 29 -14.94 1.78 -10.07
N SER A 30 -15.59 1.03 -10.98
CA SER A 30 -14.90 -0.03 -11.74
C SER A 30 -13.82 0.51 -12.68
N VAL A 31 -13.97 1.72 -13.22
CA VAL A 31 -12.94 2.36 -14.06
C VAL A 31 -11.82 2.91 -13.17
N ILE A 32 -12.16 3.64 -12.12
CA ILE A 32 -11.21 4.22 -11.15
C ILE A 32 -10.41 3.13 -10.46
N GLY A 33 -10.99 1.96 -10.17
CA GLY A 33 -10.31 0.82 -9.56
C GLY A 33 -9.21 0.19 -10.40
N LYS A 34 -9.05 0.59 -11.67
CA LYS A 34 -7.89 0.22 -12.50
C LYS A 34 -6.69 1.13 -12.28
N LEU A 35 -6.87 2.26 -11.59
CA LEU A 35 -5.82 3.22 -11.27
C LEU A 35 -5.11 2.84 -9.97
N GLY A 36 -3.85 3.27 -9.84
CA GLY A 36 -3.14 3.16 -8.56
C GLY A 36 -3.64 4.20 -7.56
N ALA A 37 -3.43 3.94 -6.26
CA ALA A 37 -3.85 4.83 -5.17
C ALA A 37 -3.42 6.30 -5.37
N LEU A 38 -2.20 6.53 -5.88
CA LEU A 38 -1.70 7.86 -6.21
C LEU A 38 -2.53 8.55 -7.30
N ASP A 39 -2.80 7.86 -8.41
CA ASP A 39 -3.59 8.41 -9.52
C ASP A 39 -5.04 8.66 -9.11
N ILE A 40 -5.59 7.80 -8.24
CA ILE A 40 -6.92 8.03 -7.68
C ILE A 40 -6.93 9.34 -6.87
N LEU A 41 -5.94 9.58 -6.01
CA LEU A 41 -5.87 10.79 -5.19
C LEU A 41 -5.55 12.06 -6.00
N MET A 42 -4.61 11.97 -6.95
CA MET A 42 -4.05 13.13 -7.64
C MET A 42 -4.74 13.47 -8.95
N VAL A 43 -5.47 12.53 -9.55
CA VAL A 43 -6.08 12.72 -10.87
C VAL A 43 -7.57 12.48 -10.78
N ALA A 44 -7.99 11.24 -10.50
CA ALA A 44 -9.41 10.88 -10.57
C ALA A 44 -10.27 11.68 -9.59
N SER A 45 -9.78 11.88 -8.36
CA SER A 45 -10.49 12.65 -7.32
C SER A 45 -10.62 14.15 -7.64
N LEU A 46 -9.92 14.66 -8.65
CA LEU A 46 -9.90 16.08 -9.03
C LEU A 46 -10.72 16.39 -10.29
N VAL A 47 -11.30 15.37 -10.94
CA VAL A 47 -12.05 15.55 -12.21
C VAL A 47 -13.39 16.26 -11.96
N CYS A 48 -14.25 15.69 -11.12
CA CYS A 48 -15.55 16.25 -10.74
C CYS A 48 -16.06 15.63 -9.43
N HIS A 49 -17.18 16.15 -8.90
CA HIS A 49 -17.79 15.65 -7.67
C HIS A 49 -18.17 14.17 -7.74
N THR A 50 -18.77 13.71 -8.84
CA THR A 50 -19.17 12.30 -9.00
C THR A 50 -17.96 11.36 -8.99
N TRP A 51 -16.85 11.77 -9.62
CA TRP A 51 -15.60 11.00 -9.60
C TRP A 51 -14.96 10.99 -8.22
N LEU A 52 -15.00 12.11 -7.49
CA LEU A 52 -14.55 12.17 -6.11
C LEU A 52 -15.35 11.23 -5.20
N GLU A 53 -16.67 11.17 -5.34
CA GLU A 53 -17.52 10.26 -4.57
C GLU A 53 -17.25 8.80 -4.94
N ALA A 54 -17.13 8.48 -6.23
CA ALA A 54 -16.76 7.14 -6.67
C ALA A 54 -15.37 6.73 -6.17
N ALA A 55 -14.41 7.66 -6.10
CA ALA A 55 -13.07 7.43 -5.56
C ALA A 55 -13.03 7.18 -4.05
N LYS A 56 -14.11 7.42 -3.30
CA LYS A 56 -14.20 7.13 -1.86
C LYS A 56 -14.71 5.71 -1.56
N VAL A 57 -15.14 4.97 -2.58
CA VAL A 57 -15.63 3.59 -2.42
C VAL A 57 -14.54 2.71 -1.75
N PRO A 58 -14.79 2.10 -0.58
CA PRO A 58 -13.76 1.41 0.20
C PRO A 58 -13.06 0.25 -0.51
N GLU A 59 -13.77 -0.43 -1.43
CA GLU A 59 -13.27 -1.54 -2.22
C GLU A 59 -12.05 -1.16 -3.06
N LEU A 60 -11.93 0.12 -3.45
CA LEU A 60 -10.81 0.66 -4.22
C LEU A 60 -9.52 0.77 -3.41
N TRP A 61 -9.63 0.80 -2.08
CA TRP A 61 -8.53 1.04 -1.14
C TRP A 61 -8.12 -0.23 -0.40
N ARG A 62 -8.49 -1.40 -0.91
CA ARG A 62 -8.02 -2.70 -0.38
C ARG A 62 -6.53 -2.91 -0.63
N SER A 63 -5.97 -2.26 -1.65
CA SER A 63 -4.54 -2.27 -1.97
C SER A 63 -4.03 -0.85 -2.14
N VAL A 64 -3.03 -0.49 -1.36
CA VAL A 64 -2.42 0.85 -1.36
C VAL A 64 -0.93 0.70 -1.63
N LEU A 65 -0.51 1.20 -2.80
CA LEU A 65 0.89 1.36 -3.17
C LEU A 65 1.18 2.85 -3.28
N MET A 66 2.08 3.35 -2.43
CA MET A 66 2.49 4.75 -2.39
C MET A 66 3.99 4.86 -2.68
N VAL A 67 4.34 5.01 -3.95
CA VAL A 67 5.73 5.18 -4.39
C VAL A 67 5.76 6.26 -5.47
N ASN A 68 6.34 7.41 -5.15
CA ASN A 68 6.62 8.45 -6.14
C ASN A 68 7.74 9.38 -5.66
N PRO A 69 8.95 9.29 -6.23
CA PRO A 69 10.09 10.08 -5.78
C PRO A 69 9.95 11.59 -6.06
N LYS A 70 8.95 12.01 -6.85
CA LYS A 70 8.68 13.43 -7.14
C LYS A 70 7.80 14.09 -6.08
N ILE A 71 7.16 13.32 -5.20
CA ILE A 71 6.27 13.83 -4.16
C ILE A 71 7.05 13.90 -2.85
N ASN A 72 6.88 15.01 -2.11
CA ASN A 72 7.46 15.14 -0.78
C ASN A 72 6.96 14.02 0.16
N LEU A 73 7.85 13.50 1.01
CA LEU A 73 7.56 12.40 1.93
C LEU A 73 6.39 12.70 2.88
N ASP A 74 6.26 13.92 3.39
CA ASP A 74 5.16 14.30 4.28
C ASP A 74 3.81 14.29 3.54
N ALA A 75 3.81 14.68 2.26
CA ALA A 75 2.63 14.58 1.41
C ALA A 75 2.27 13.12 1.11
N LEU A 76 3.25 12.25 0.83
CA LEU A 76 3.01 10.81 0.70
C LEU A 76 2.43 10.20 1.98
N CYS A 77 2.93 10.62 3.15
CA CYS A 77 2.40 10.19 4.45
C CYS A 77 0.94 10.63 4.64
N ALA A 78 0.62 11.89 4.34
CA ALA A 78 -0.76 12.39 4.40
C ALA A 78 -1.69 11.65 3.42
N MET A 79 -1.22 11.40 2.20
CA MET A 79 -1.95 10.64 1.18
C MET A 79 -2.20 9.19 1.61
N ALA A 80 -1.23 8.55 2.24
CA ALA A 80 -1.39 7.22 2.82
C ALA A 80 -2.47 7.20 3.91
N LYS A 81 -2.50 8.20 4.81
CA LYS A 81 -3.56 8.31 5.84
C LYS A 81 -4.95 8.45 5.19
N VAL A 82 -5.09 9.27 4.15
CA VAL A 82 -6.35 9.40 3.38
C VAL A 82 -6.76 8.07 2.75
N ALA A 83 -5.82 7.33 2.17
CA ALA A 83 -6.08 6.03 1.57
C ALA A 83 -6.55 5.00 2.62
N VAL A 84 -5.90 4.98 3.78
CA VAL A 84 -6.29 4.13 4.92
C VAL A 84 -7.70 4.48 5.41
N ASP A 85 -8.03 5.76 5.54
CA ASP A 85 -9.36 6.21 5.94
C ASP A 85 -10.44 5.78 4.95
N ARG A 86 -10.18 5.95 3.65
CA ARG A 86 -11.11 5.55 2.60
C ARG A 86 -11.30 4.03 2.55
N SER A 87 -10.32 3.23 2.97
CA SER A 87 -10.46 1.78 3.05
C SER A 87 -11.52 1.30 4.03
N ALA A 88 -11.94 2.13 5.00
CA ALA A 88 -12.92 1.77 6.01
C ALA A 88 -12.62 0.41 6.70
N GLY A 89 -11.33 0.16 6.97
CA GLY A 89 -10.83 -1.07 7.58
C GLY A 89 -10.74 -2.29 6.65
N GLN A 90 -11.00 -2.12 5.36
CA GLN A 90 -10.88 -3.16 4.35
C GLN A 90 -9.47 -3.26 3.74
N LEU A 91 -8.50 -2.43 4.15
CA LEU A 91 -7.13 -2.48 3.64
C LEU A 91 -6.50 -3.87 3.86
N LYS A 92 -5.98 -4.46 2.79
CA LYS A 92 -5.33 -5.78 2.78
C LYS A 92 -3.87 -5.73 2.41
N TYR A 93 -3.49 -4.79 1.55
CA TYR A 93 -2.13 -4.66 1.04
C TYR A 93 -1.67 -3.22 1.21
N PHE A 94 -0.53 -3.03 1.86
CA PHE A 94 0.12 -1.72 1.98
C PHE A 94 1.59 -1.83 1.54
N ALA A 95 1.99 -0.93 0.65
CA ALA A 95 3.37 -0.78 0.25
C ALA A 95 3.77 0.70 0.20
N GLY A 96 4.92 1.01 0.80
CA GLY A 96 5.45 2.37 0.89
C GLY A 96 6.98 2.40 0.90
N GLU A 97 7.54 3.50 0.40
CA GLU A 97 8.97 3.70 0.27
C GLU A 97 9.41 5.01 0.93
N GLN A 98 10.42 4.97 1.82
CA GLN A 98 11.05 6.10 2.54
C GLN A 98 10.17 6.90 3.50
N PHE A 99 8.91 7.19 3.17
CA PHE A 99 8.07 8.12 3.92
C PHE A 99 7.40 7.50 5.15
N VAL A 100 7.43 6.17 5.29
CA VAL A 100 6.73 5.46 6.35
C VAL A 100 7.43 5.68 7.70
N THR A 101 6.64 5.94 8.73
CA THR A 101 7.09 6.18 10.11
C THR A 101 6.37 5.27 11.09
N ASP A 102 6.87 5.16 12.31
CA ASP A 102 6.19 4.46 13.41
C ASP A 102 4.76 4.97 13.65
N GLU A 103 4.57 6.30 13.55
CA GLU A 103 3.24 6.91 13.69
C GLU A 103 2.29 6.43 12.58
N LEU A 104 2.78 6.38 11.33
CA LEU A 104 1.97 5.90 10.21
C LEU A 104 1.66 4.41 10.34
N LEU A 105 2.62 3.58 10.75
CA LEU A 105 2.37 2.15 10.98
C LEU A 105 1.34 1.93 12.07
N LYS A 106 1.46 2.63 13.20
CA LYS A 106 0.45 2.59 14.27
C LYS A 106 -0.92 3.00 13.74
N TYR A 107 -0.99 4.07 12.94
CA TYR A 107 -2.25 4.55 12.36
C TYR A 107 -2.89 3.53 11.42
N ILE A 108 -2.10 2.87 10.56
CA ILE A 108 -2.55 1.78 9.70
C ILE A 108 -3.09 0.62 10.54
N ALA A 109 -2.31 0.20 11.54
CA ALA A 109 -2.65 -0.94 12.42
C ALA A 109 -3.95 -0.70 13.20
N ASP A 110 -4.15 0.51 13.70
CA ASP A 110 -5.35 0.90 14.45
C ASP A 110 -6.63 0.87 13.59
N ARG A 111 -6.51 1.12 12.28
CA ARG A 111 -7.66 1.22 11.37
C ARG A 111 -7.87 -0.03 10.52
N SER A 112 -6.84 -0.84 10.33
CA SER A 112 -6.83 -1.95 9.37
C SER A 112 -6.29 -3.25 9.98
N PRO A 113 -6.92 -3.79 11.05
CA PRO A 113 -6.44 -5.01 11.72
C PRO A 113 -6.49 -6.27 10.83
N ALA A 114 -7.20 -6.20 9.71
CA ALA A 114 -7.35 -7.29 8.75
C ALA A 114 -6.34 -7.23 7.59
N LEU A 115 -5.26 -6.45 7.76
CA LEU A 115 -4.14 -6.31 6.83
C LEU A 115 -3.44 -7.67 6.63
N LYS A 116 -3.04 -7.96 5.39
CA LYS A 116 -2.44 -9.23 5.00
C LYS A 116 -1.02 -9.09 4.47
N VAL A 117 -0.71 -7.98 3.81
CA VAL A 117 0.58 -7.77 3.16
C VAL A 117 1.12 -6.39 3.50
N VAL A 118 2.38 -6.36 3.96
CA VAL A 118 3.12 -5.12 4.22
C VAL A 118 4.48 -5.22 3.55
N LEU A 119 4.74 -4.30 2.61
CA LEU A 119 6.04 -4.17 1.96
C LEU A 119 6.62 -2.78 2.23
N LEU A 120 7.75 -2.71 2.92
CA LEU A 120 8.42 -1.45 3.24
C LEU A 120 9.79 -1.41 2.58
N VAL A 121 10.08 -0.30 1.91
CA VAL A 121 11.36 -0.09 1.20
C VAL A 121 12.04 1.18 1.73
N SER A 122 13.30 1.08 2.14
CA SER A 122 14.12 2.23 2.57
C SER A 122 13.46 3.08 3.67
N CYS A 123 12.62 2.48 4.52
CA CYS A 123 11.86 3.19 5.55
C CYS A 123 12.67 3.32 6.84
N GLU A 124 13.60 4.28 6.87
CA GLU A 124 14.52 4.51 8.00
C GLU A 124 13.82 5.07 9.25
N ARG A 125 12.63 5.66 9.11
CA ARG A 125 11.87 6.22 10.24
C ARG A 125 10.97 5.20 10.93
N VAL A 126 11.10 3.93 10.57
CA VAL A 126 10.42 2.82 11.23
C VAL A 126 11.41 2.14 12.18
N SER A 127 11.00 1.98 13.43
CA SER A 127 11.74 1.27 14.47
C SER A 127 11.09 -0.08 14.80
N ASN A 128 11.80 -0.90 15.58
CA ASN A 128 11.25 -2.15 16.12
C ASN A 128 9.98 -1.93 16.96
N ASP A 129 9.82 -0.79 17.65
CA ASP A 129 8.63 -0.50 18.45
C ASP A 129 7.40 -0.22 17.57
N GLY A 130 7.54 0.64 16.55
CA GLY A 130 6.47 0.90 15.60
C GLY A 130 6.09 -0.35 14.81
N PHE A 131 7.08 -1.18 14.47
CA PHE A 131 6.88 -2.45 13.81
C PHE A 131 6.17 -3.48 14.71
N SER A 132 6.58 -3.60 15.97
CA SER A 132 5.94 -4.49 16.96
C SER A 132 4.47 -4.12 17.17
N LYS A 133 4.16 -2.82 17.21
CA LYS A 133 2.78 -2.32 17.31
C LYS A 133 1.93 -2.69 16.10
N LEU A 134 2.52 -2.69 14.90
CA LEU A 134 1.83 -3.11 13.67
C LEU A 134 1.47 -4.60 13.74
N VAL A 135 2.45 -5.48 13.99
CA VAL A 135 2.24 -6.93 13.98
C VAL A 135 1.31 -7.38 15.11
N ALA A 136 1.38 -6.75 16.29
CA ALA A 136 0.51 -7.04 17.43
C ALA A 136 -0.99 -6.80 17.14
N LYS A 137 -1.29 -5.89 16.20
CA LYS A 137 -2.67 -5.53 15.83
C LYS A 137 -3.15 -6.13 14.51
N CYS A 138 -2.24 -6.74 13.75
CA CYS A 138 -2.51 -7.31 12.45
C CYS A 138 -2.21 -8.82 12.42
N PRO A 139 -2.93 -9.66 13.19
CA PRO A 139 -2.66 -11.10 13.28
C PRO A 139 -2.97 -11.88 11.98
N GLN A 140 -3.57 -11.21 11.00
CA GLN A 140 -3.91 -11.76 9.68
C GLN A 140 -2.80 -11.55 8.64
N LEU A 141 -1.63 -11.01 9.04
CA LEU A 141 -0.49 -10.86 8.14
C LEU A 141 -0.05 -12.21 7.58
N GLU A 142 0.07 -12.25 6.25
CA GLU A 142 0.49 -13.41 5.46
C GLU A 142 1.85 -13.15 4.80
N GLU A 143 2.14 -11.91 4.44
CA GLU A 143 3.40 -11.52 3.79
C GLU A 143 3.95 -10.25 4.43
N LEU A 144 5.25 -10.31 4.72
CA LEU A 144 6.00 -9.21 5.29
C LEU A 144 7.35 -9.10 4.62
N ALA A 145 7.58 -7.99 3.91
CA ALA A 145 8.85 -7.70 3.28
C ALA A 145 9.42 -6.37 3.74
N LEU A 146 10.67 -6.43 4.19
CA LEU A 146 11.48 -5.29 4.54
C LEU A 146 12.68 -5.26 3.58
N ALA A 147 12.84 -4.17 2.84
CA ALA A 147 14.00 -3.95 1.97
C ALA A 147 14.66 -2.64 2.36
N PHE A 148 15.95 -2.68 2.68
CA PHE A 148 16.73 -1.50 3.10
C PHE A 148 16.14 -0.76 4.32
N CYS A 149 15.42 -1.46 5.20
CA CYS A 149 14.90 -0.90 6.45
C CYS A 149 15.86 -1.17 7.61
N GLU A 150 16.99 -0.46 7.69
CA GLU A 150 18.06 -0.74 8.66
C GLU A 150 17.65 -0.58 10.15
N ASN A 151 16.59 0.14 10.44
CA ASN A 151 16.09 0.37 11.80
C ASN A 151 15.00 -0.62 12.23
N VAL A 152 14.52 -1.46 11.30
CA VAL A 152 13.61 -2.57 11.58
C VAL A 152 14.36 -3.86 11.40
N CYS A 153 14.49 -4.62 12.48
CA CYS A 153 15.25 -5.85 12.47
C CYS A 153 16.70 -5.72 11.92
N GLY A 154 17.30 -4.52 11.95
CA GLY A 154 18.66 -4.29 11.47
C GLY A 154 19.73 -4.41 12.56
N ARG A 155 20.60 -3.41 12.71
CA ARG A 155 21.89 -3.55 13.44
C ARG A 155 21.75 -3.99 14.91
N ASP A 156 20.64 -3.66 15.54
CA ASP A 156 20.38 -3.98 16.95
C ASP A 156 19.18 -4.93 17.13
N CYS A 157 18.77 -5.64 16.06
CA CYS A 157 17.70 -6.62 16.15
C CYS A 157 18.06 -7.77 17.07
N THR A 158 17.25 -7.98 18.09
CA THR A 158 17.36 -9.15 18.95
C THR A 158 16.51 -10.30 18.41
N ASN A 159 16.89 -11.54 18.70
CA ASN A 159 16.08 -12.71 18.37
C ASN A 159 14.69 -12.63 19.01
N ASP A 160 14.57 -11.96 20.16
CA ASP A 160 13.31 -11.78 20.89
C ASP A 160 12.31 -10.93 20.11
N GLU A 161 12.77 -9.85 19.45
CA GLU A 161 11.92 -8.99 18.62
C GLU A 161 11.36 -9.75 17.41
N LEU A 162 12.21 -10.54 16.74
CA LEU A 162 11.74 -11.34 15.60
C LEU A 162 10.87 -12.51 16.06
N ALA A 163 11.17 -13.13 17.21
CA ALA A 163 10.31 -14.15 17.81
C ALA A 163 8.92 -13.58 18.12
N PHE A 164 8.84 -12.36 18.66
CA PHE A 164 7.57 -11.67 18.89
C PHE A 164 6.77 -11.45 17.60
N VAL A 165 7.43 -11.06 16.50
CA VAL A 165 6.78 -10.91 15.18
C VAL A 165 6.18 -12.24 14.71
N LEU A 166 6.95 -13.33 14.80
CA LEU A 166 6.50 -14.66 14.37
C LEU A 166 5.33 -15.16 15.23
N ASP A 167 5.37 -14.89 16.55
CA ASP A 167 4.31 -15.29 17.48
C ASP A 167 3.03 -14.45 17.30
N SER A 168 3.16 -13.18 16.90
CA SER A 168 2.02 -12.29 16.67
C SER A 168 1.29 -12.55 15.34
N CYS A 169 1.96 -13.17 14.37
CA CYS A 169 1.48 -13.38 13.01
C CYS A 169 1.45 -14.87 12.63
N PRO A 170 0.51 -15.67 13.18
CA PRO A 170 0.47 -17.13 12.97
C PRO A 170 0.18 -17.56 11.53
N HIS A 171 -0.30 -16.63 10.69
CA HIS A 171 -0.60 -16.87 9.28
C HIS A 171 0.51 -16.41 8.32
N LEU A 172 1.64 -15.92 8.85
CA LEU A 172 2.76 -15.46 8.06
C LEU A 172 3.33 -16.62 7.24
N LYS A 173 3.47 -16.43 5.93
CA LYS A 173 3.95 -17.41 4.96
C LYS A 173 5.19 -16.92 4.25
N ASP A 174 5.32 -15.61 4.07
CA ASP A 174 6.40 -14.99 3.31
C ASP A 174 7.07 -13.92 4.18
N LEU A 175 8.36 -14.13 4.45
CA LEU A 175 9.14 -13.26 5.32
C LEU A 175 10.49 -12.93 4.67
N ASN A 176 10.71 -11.65 4.37
CA ASN A 176 11.98 -11.18 3.81
C ASN A 176 12.76 -10.34 4.84
N LEU A 177 13.90 -10.89 5.26
CA LEU A 177 14.84 -10.34 6.25
C LEU A 177 16.23 -10.12 5.63
N ARG A 178 16.31 -9.89 4.31
CA ARG A 178 17.58 -9.79 3.56
C ARG A 178 18.60 -8.82 4.19
N ASP A 179 18.12 -7.75 4.79
CA ASP A 179 18.96 -6.66 5.31
C ASP A 179 19.10 -6.70 6.85
N CYS A 180 18.65 -7.78 7.49
CA CYS A 180 18.77 -8.02 8.93
C CYS A 180 20.16 -8.59 9.29
N PHE A 181 21.25 -7.90 8.95
CA PHE A 181 22.62 -8.45 8.93
C PHE A 181 23.17 -8.96 10.28
N GLN A 182 22.51 -8.67 11.40
CA GLN A 182 22.95 -9.05 12.75
C GLN A 182 22.09 -10.16 13.35
N LEU A 183 21.07 -10.63 12.63
CA LEU A 183 20.20 -11.70 13.09
C LEU A 183 20.99 -13.00 13.23
N VAL A 184 21.00 -13.56 14.44
CA VAL A 184 21.59 -14.87 14.73
C VAL A 184 20.48 -15.90 14.83
N VAL A 185 20.35 -16.76 13.83
CA VAL A 185 19.29 -17.77 13.81
C VAL A 185 19.62 -18.93 14.76
N ASP A 186 19.15 -18.83 16.00
CA ASP A 186 19.26 -19.88 17.02
C ASP A 186 18.16 -20.95 16.90
N HIS A 187 18.17 -21.93 17.81
CA HIS A 187 17.20 -23.02 17.82
C HIS A 187 15.76 -22.57 18.15
N VAL A 188 15.61 -21.51 18.96
CA VAL A 188 14.30 -20.96 19.35
C VAL A 188 13.65 -20.31 18.15
N LEU A 189 14.40 -19.46 17.44
CA LEU A 189 13.92 -18.78 16.24
C LEU A 189 13.62 -19.78 15.11
N ARG A 190 14.47 -20.81 14.94
CA ARG A 190 14.20 -21.89 13.97
C ARG A 190 12.90 -22.63 14.23
N ALA A 191 12.55 -22.89 15.49
CA ALA A 191 11.30 -23.56 15.84
C ALA A 191 10.06 -22.79 15.38
N ARG A 192 10.15 -21.45 15.31
CA ARG A 192 9.05 -20.56 14.89
C ARG A 192 8.92 -20.42 13.38
N PHE A 193 9.92 -20.86 12.61
CA PHE A 193 9.89 -20.79 11.15
C PHE A 193 9.06 -21.88 10.48
N GLY A 194 8.54 -22.86 11.23
CA GLY A 194 7.80 -24.01 10.68
C GLY A 194 6.57 -23.68 9.82
N GLY A 195 5.98 -22.48 9.99
CA GLY A 195 4.85 -22.00 9.19
C GLY A 195 5.23 -21.20 7.93
N ILE A 196 6.48 -20.79 7.80
CA ILE A 196 6.95 -19.91 6.73
C ILE A 196 7.24 -20.73 5.47
N LYS A 197 6.57 -20.42 4.36
CA LYS A 197 6.73 -21.08 3.07
C LYS A 197 7.92 -20.55 2.28
N SER A 198 8.11 -19.23 2.29
CA SER A 198 9.24 -18.60 1.62
C SER A 198 9.89 -17.58 2.54
N MET A 199 11.21 -17.70 2.65
CA MET A 199 12.00 -16.89 3.57
C MET A 199 13.29 -16.45 2.92
N THR A 200 13.58 -15.16 3.01
CA THR A 200 14.89 -14.63 2.67
C THR A 200 15.60 -14.23 3.95
N LEU A 201 16.67 -14.95 4.30
CA LEU A 201 17.52 -14.63 5.44
C LEU A 201 18.61 -13.63 5.03
N PRO A 202 19.18 -12.87 5.99
CA PRO A 202 20.32 -12.02 5.72
C PRO A 202 21.47 -12.84 5.14
N ARG A 203 22.20 -12.26 4.19
CA ARG A 203 23.46 -12.87 3.74
C ARG A 203 24.40 -12.93 4.95
N ALA A 204 24.93 -14.11 5.26
CA ALA A 204 25.96 -14.24 6.28
C ALA A 204 27.08 -13.22 5.97
N ARG A 205 27.48 -12.41 6.95
CA ARG A 205 28.75 -11.68 6.84
C ARG A 205 29.81 -12.71 6.51
N GLY A 206 30.50 -12.52 5.39
CA GLY A 206 31.52 -13.45 4.94
C GLY A 206 32.47 -13.78 6.09
N LEU A 207 32.52 -15.07 6.45
CA LEU A 207 33.82 -15.70 6.62
C LEU A 207 34.51 -15.52 5.26
N ASN A 208 35.36 -14.50 5.14
CA ASN A 208 36.35 -14.53 4.06
C ASN A 208 37.23 -15.77 4.28
N PRO A 209 37.56 -16.53 3.23
CA PRO A 209 38.69 -17.46 3.30
C PRO A 209 40.00 -16.72 3.56
#